data_AF-R5A8B5-F1
#
_entry.id   AF-R5A8B5-F1
#
_cell.length_a   1.000
_cell.length_b   1.000
_cell.length_c   1.000
_cell.angle_alpha   90.00
_cell.angle_beta   90.00
_cell.angle_gamma   90.00
#
_symmetry.space_group_name_H-M   'P 1'
#
loop_
_entity.id
_entity.type
_entity.pdbx_description
1 polymer ?
#
loop_
_entity_poly.entity_id
_entity_poly.type
_entity_poly.pdbx_seq_one_letter_code
_entity_poly.pdbx_strand_id
1 'polypeptide(L)'
;MMGSGGLIVMDETTCMVDIAKFFLEFTVDESCGKCTPCRVGTKRLLEILNKITSGNGTLEDIDKMEELCYESCGKCTPCRVGTKRLLEILNKITSGNGTLEDIDKMEELCYYIKENSLCGLGQTAPNPVLSTLKYYRDEYEAHVVEHRCPAGACKALTNYSIEADKCKGCTLCARNCPVGAITGSVKQPHVIDTTKCIKCGVCMEKCKFGAVVRK
;
A
#
# COMPACT_ATOMS: atom_id res chain seq x y z
N MET A 1 19.71 -2.45 8.79
CA MET A 1 19.25 -3.85 8.58
C MET A 1 19.62 -4.21 7.14
N MET A 2 20.65 -5.04 6.97
CA MET A 2 21.00 -5.60 5.65
C MET A 2 20.07 -6.80 5.47
N GLY A 3 19.16 -6.74 4.50
CA GLY A 3 18.13 -7.76 4.26
C GLY A 3 18.69 -9.07 3.71
N SER A 4 17.83 -9.91 3.16
CA SER A 4 18.17 -11.20 2.51
C SER A 4 18.98 -11.07 1.22
N GLY A 5 19.43 -9.86 0.84
CA GLY A 5 20.07 -9.59 -0.46
C GLY A 5 19.09 -9.48 -1.63
N GLY A 6 17.78 -9.45 -1.36
CA GLY A 6 16.76 -9.25 -2.39
C GLY A 6 16.82 -7.85 -2.99
N LEU A 7 16.86 -7.76 -4.32
CA LEU A 7 16.75 -6.51 -5.08
C LEU A 7 15.39 -6.47 -5.76
N ILE A 8 14.63 -5.41 -5.51
CA ILE A 8 13.36 -5.15 -6.19
C ILE A 8 13.58 -3.93 -7.09
N VAL A 9 13.30 -4.08 -8.38
CA VAL A 9 13.39 -3.01 -9.38
C VAL A 9 11.97 -2.59 -9.75
N MET A 10 11.69 -1.30 -9.65
CA MET A 10 10.39 -0.69 -9.95
C MET A 10 10.58 0.39 -11.01
N ASP A 11 9.61 0.54 -11.91
CA ASP A 11 9.60 1.57 -12.94
C ASP A 11 8.80 2.82 -12.50
N GLU A 12 8.78 3.85 -13.34
CA GLU A 12 8.07 5.11 -13.10
C GLU A 12 6.53 4.95 -13.10
N THR A 13 6.01 3.77 -13.46
CA THR A 13 4.56 3.50 -13.39
C THR A 13 4.12 2.99 -12.02
N THR A 14 5.09 2.83 -11.10
CA THR A 14 4.87 2.39 -9.73
C THR A 14 4.85 3.58 -8.78
N CYS A 15 3.79 3.74 -7.98
CA CYS A 15 3.71 4.82 -6.99
C CYS A 15 4.49 4.44 -5.72
N MET A 16 5.43 5.29 -5.32
CA MET A 16 6.27 5.01 -4.14
C MET A 16 5.47 5.10 -2.83
N VAL A 17 4.41 5.92 -2.79
CA VAL A 17 3.47 5.99 -1.65
C VAL A 17 2.73 4.66 -1.47
N ASP A 18 2.29 4.03 -2.57
CA ASP A 18 1.58 2.75 -2.54
C ASP A 18 2.52 1.60 -2.16
N ILE A 19 3.78 1.66 -2.59
CA ILE A 19 4.81 0.72 -2.17
C ILE A 19 5.11 0.83 -0.68
N ALA A 20 5.22 2.06 -0.14
CA ALA A 20 5.38 2.26 1.30
C ALA A 20 4.21 1.66 2.09
N LYS A 21 2.99 1.85 1.58
CA LYS A 21 1.78 1.22 2.13
C LYS A 21 1.85 -0.30 2.08
N PHE A 22 2.20 -0.90 0.94
CA PHE A 22 2.32 -2.36 0.80
C PHE A 22 3.30 -2.99 1.79
N PHE A 23 4.50 -2.40 1.93
CA PHE A 23 5.47 -2.90 2.91
C PHE A 23 5.01 -2.71 4.35
N LEU A 24 4.27 -1.64 4.63
CA LEU A 24 3.72 -1.39 5.96
C LEU A 24 2.58 -2.37 6.29
N GLU A 25 1.68 -2.65 5.35
CA GLU A 25 0.63 -3.69 5.49
C GLU A 25 1.27 -5.06 5.78
N PHE A 26 2.26 -5.45 4.99
CA PHE A 26 3.03 -6.66 5.25
C PHE A 26 3.64 -6.64 6.67
N THR A 27 4.22 -5.52 7.10
CA THR A 27 4.82 -5.43 8.44
C THR A 27 3.78 -5.48 9.57
N VAL A 28 2.58 -4.96 9.33
CA VAL A 28 1.45 -5.06 10.26
C VAL A 28 0.99 -6.51 10.37
N ASP A 29 0.89 -7.24 9.26
CA ASP A 29 0.39 -8.61 9.21
C ASP A 29 1.44 -9.66 9.65
N GLU A 30 2.72 -9.46 9.34
CA GLU A 30 3.81 -10.44 9.51
C GLU A 30 4.70 -10.16 10.73
N SER A 31 4.20 -9.40 11.70
CA SER A 31 5.03 -8.85 12.75
C SER A 31 5.69 -9.95 13.63
N CYS A 32 7.01 -10.05 13.51
CA CYS A 32 7.81 -11.20 13.93
C CYS A 32 8.20 -11.17 15.42
N GLY A 33 7.65 -12.11 16.19
CA GLY A 33 8.43 -13.23 16.72
C GLY A 33 9.69 -13.01 17.60
N LYS A 34 10.06 -11.80 18.04
CA LYS A 34 11.35 -11.57 18.74
C LYS A 34 11.30 -10.97 20.15
N CYS A 35 10.12 -10.75 20.74
CA CYS A 35 10.01 -10.24 22.11
C CYS A 35 10.20 -11.36 23.17
N THR A 36 10.31 -11.04 24.46
CA THR A 36 10.25 -12.03 25.58
C THR A 36 9.11 -13.07 25.48
N PRO A 37 7.87 -12.74 25.03
CA PRO A 37 6.84 -13.73 24.74
C PRO A 37 7.16 -14.63 23.54
N CYS A 38 8.05 -14.24 22.61
CA CYS A 38 8.51 -15.14 21.55
C CYS A 38 9.68 -15.99 22.04
N ARG A 39 10.65 -15.45 22.78
CA ARG A 39 11.70 -16.28 23.40
C ARG A 39 11.13 -17.40 24.29
N VAL A 40 10.02 -17.11 24.97
CA VAL A 40 9.32 -18.06 25.83
C VAL A 40 8.19 -18.80 25.07
N GLY A 41 7.47 -18.12 24.18
CA GLY A 41 6.39 -18.67 23.37
C GLY A 41 6.88 -19.63 22.30
N THR A 42 8.02 -19.37 21.64
CA THR A 42 8.67 -20.35 20.75
C THR A 42 9.13 -21.58 21.52
N LYS A 43 9.52 -21.43 22.81
CA LYS A 43 9.80 -22.57 23.69
C LYS A 43 8.52 -23.35 24.03
N ARG A 44 7.42 -22.67 24.37
CA ARG A 44 6.10 -23.33 24.59
C ARG A 44 5.55 -23.98 23.31
N LEU A 45 5.70 -23.33 22.16
CA LEU A 45 5.35 -23.87 20.85
C LEU A 45 6.20 -25.12 20.55
N LEU A 46 7.50 -25.10 20.87
CA LEU A 46 8.36 -26.28 20.75
C LEU A 46 7.96 -27.41 21.72
N GLU A 47 7.58 -27.08 22.96
CA GLU A 47 7.04 -28.04 23.94
C GLU A 47 5.74 -28.68 23.44
N ILE A 48 4.84 -27.89 22.85
CA ILE A 48 3.59 -28.37 22.25
C ILE A 48 3.87 -29.21 21.00
N LEU A 49 4.75 -28.75 20.10
CA LEU A 49 5.15 -29.49 18.91
C LEU A 49 5.79 -30.84 19.28
N ASN A 50 6.64 -30.87 20.31
CA ASN A 50 7.21 -32.12 20.82
C ASN A 50 6.12 -33.04 21.40
N LYS A 51 5.13 -32.49 22.11
CA LYS A 51 3.99 -33.26 22.63
C LYS A 51 3.16 -33.88 21.49
N ILE A 52 2.93 -33.13 20.41
CA ILE A 52 2.21 -33.59 19.22
C ILE A 52 3.02 -34.67 18.48
N THR A 53 4.31 -34.45 18.22
CA THR A 53 5.18 -35.43 17.53
C THR A 53 5.43 -36.70 18.34
N SER A 54 5.26 -36.64 19.66
CA SER A 54 5.29 -37.80 20.56
C SER A 54 3.97 -38.58 20.60
N GLY A 55 2.95 -38.20 19.82
CA GLY A 55 1.64 -38.87 19.79
C GLY A 55 0.70 -38.51 20.94
N ASN A 56 1.04 -37.51 21.76
CA ASN A 56 0.25 -37.07 22.92
C ASN A 56 -0.45 -35.72 22.71
N GLY A 57 -0.55 -35.27 21.46
CA GLY A 57 -1.19 -34.00 21.10
C GLY A 57 -2.72 -34.05 21.18
N THR A 58 -3.33 -32.92 21.54
CA THR A 58 -4.79 -32.73 21.59
C THR A 58 -5.20 -31.55 20.71
N LEU A 59 -6.50 -31.45 20.34
CA LEU A 59 -7.01 -30.30 19.59
C LEU A 59 -6.82 -28.97 20.35
N GLU A 60 -6.95 -28.98 21.67
CA GLU A 60 -6.65 -27.80 22.51
C GLU A 60 -5.19 -27.34 22.41
N ASP A 61 -4.24 -28.24 22.11
CA ASP A 61 -2.84 -27.85 21.94
C ASP A 61 -2.66 -27.04 20.64
N ILE A 62 -3.48 -27.31 19.62
CA ILE A 62 -3.51 -26.54 18.38
C ILE A 62 -4.09 -25.15 18.65
N ASP A 63 -5.20 -25.07 19.39
CA ASP A 63 -5.81 -23.78 19.78
C ASP A 63 -4.83 -22.93 20.61
N LYS A 64 -4.12 -23.56 21.57
CA LYS A 64 -3.06 -22.90 22.36
C LYS A 64 -1.88 -22.45 21.50
N MET A 65 -1.53 -23.19 20.44
CA MET A 65 -0.50 -22.75 19.49
C MET A 65 -0.94 -21.50 18.72
N GLU A 66 -2.20 -21.44 18.27
CA GLU A 66 -2.74 -20.25 17.59
C GLU A 66 -2.77 -19.03 18.52
N GLU A 67 -3.24 -19.22 19.76
CA GLU A 67 -3.29 -18.16 20.77
C GLU A 67 -1.88 -17.61 21.10
N LEU A 68 -0.89 -18.49 21.32
CA LEU A 68 0.50 -18.09 21.58
C LEU A 68 1.14 -17.35 20.41
N CYS A 69 0.77 -17.69 19.18
CA CYS A 69 1.20 -16.96 17.99
C CYS A 69 0.59 -15.55 17.95
N TYR A 70 -0.69 -15.42 18.34
CA TYR A 70 -1.41 -14.14 18.38
C TYR A 70 -0.87 -13.19 19.47
N GLU A 71 -0.59 -13.70 20.69
CA GLU A 71 -0.09 -12.89 21.82
C GLU A 71 1.39 -12.47 21.71
N SER A 72 2.15 -13.18 20.89
CA SER A 72 3.57 -12.94 20.68
C SER A 72 3.85 -11.65 19.90
N CYS A 73 2.86 -11.17 19.15
CA CYS A 73 2.97 -10.02 18.29
C CYS A 73 2.30 -8.76 18.89
N GLY A 74 3.02 -7.64 18.96
CA GLY A 74 2.43 -6.35 19.35
C GLY A 74 2.57 -5.94 20.83
N LYS A 75 3.50 -6.51 21.60
CA LYS A 75 3.74 -6.08 22.99
C LYS A 75 4.19 -4.62 23.15
N CYS A 76 4.80 -4.01 22.13
CA CYS A 76 5.14 -2.60 22.17
C CYS A 76 4.00 -1.77 21.55
N THR A 77 3.37 -0.94 22.38
CA THR A 77 2.33 0.03 21.97
C THR A 77 2.77 0.87 20.77
N PRO A 78 4.03 1.38 20.70
CA PRO A 78 4.50 2.13 19.55
C PRO A 78 4.43 1.33 18.24
N CYS A 79 4.86 0.06 18.23
CA CYS A 79 4.77 -0.74 17.01
C CYS A 79 3.32 -1.15 16.71
N ARG A 80 2.56 -1.67 17.68
CA ARG A 80 1.22 -2.23 17.44
C ARG A 80 0.20 -1.18 17.03
N VAL A 81 0.23 -0.02 17.68
CA VAL A 81 -0.72 1.08 17.43
C VAL A 81 -0.15 2.05 16.43
N GLY A 82 1.15 2.35 16.51
CA GLY A 82 1.79 3.31 15.62
C GLY A 82 1.84 2.85 14.17
N THR A 83 2.14 1.58 13.86
CA THR A 83 2.14 1.12 12.45
C THR A 83 0.73 1.12 11.86
N LYS A 84 -0.30 0.77 12.66
CA LYS A 84 -1.70 0.91 12.25
C LYS A 84 -2.07 2.36 11.96
N ARG A 85 -1.64 3.29 12.82
CA ARG A 85 -1.90 4.71 12.63
C ARG A 85 -1.16 5.29 11.42
N LEU A 86 0.08 4.85 11.16
CA LEU A 86 0.79 5.16 9.92
C LEU A 86 0.02 4.66 8.70
N LEU A 87 -0.49 3.43 8.74
CA LEU A 87 -1.27 2.86 7.65
C LEU A 87 -2.57 3.64 7.40
N GLU A 88 -3.25 4.09 8.46
CA GLU A 88 -4.43 4.96 8.35
C GLU A 88 -4.09 6.28 7.65
N ILE A 89 -2.95 6.90 7.98
CA ILE A 89 -2.51 8.14 7.32
C ILE A 89 -2.17 7.89 5.85
N LEU A 90 -1.44 6.83 5.52
CA LEU A 90 -1.13 6.46 4.14
C LEU A 90 -2.41 6.15 3.34
N ASN A 91 -3.39 5.49 3.95
CA ASN A 91 -4.71 5.27 3.34
C ASN A 91 -5.45 6.58 3.08
N LYS A 92 -5.37 7.55 4.00
CA LYS A 92 -5.95 8.88 3.83
C LYS A 92 -5.29 9.63 2.66
N ILE A 93 -3.96 9.59 2.56
CA ILE A 93 -3.18 10.22 1.47
C ILE A 93 -3.50 9.55 0.11
N THR A 94 -3.47 8.23 0.03
CA THR A 94 -3.76 7.48 -1.21
C THR A 94 -5.22 7.60 -1.67
N SER A 95 -6.14 7.90 -0.75
CA SER A 95 -7.55 8.22 -1.06
C SER A 95 -7.78 9.68 -1.47
N GLY A 96 -6.73 10.52 -1.49
CA GLY A 96 -6.83 11.93 -1.83
C GLY A 96 -7.42 12.82 -0.74
N ASN A 97 -7.54 12.36 0.49
CA ASN A 97 -8.04 13.17 1.62
C ASN A 97 -6.91 13.62 2.56
N GLY A 98 -5.65 13.42 2.17
CA GLY A 98 -4.49 13.80 2.97
C GLY A 98 -4.28 15.32 3.01
N THR A 99 -3.63 15.80 4.06
CA THR A 99 -3.20 17.19 4.25
C THR A 99 -1.68 17.25 4.44
N LEU A 100 -1.05 18.42 4.24
CA LEU A 100 0.39 18.58 4.47
C LEU A 100 0.75 18.27 5.93
N GLU A 101 -0.15 18.62 6.86
CA GLU A 101 0.00 18.30 8.28
C GLU A 101 0.00 16.79 8.55
N ASP A 102 -0.71 15.99 7.73
CA ASP A 102 -0.69 14.53 7.85
C ASP A 102 0.69 13.96 7.46
N ILE A 103 1.40 14.58 6.51
CA ILE A 103 2.76 14.18 6.12
C ILE A 103 3.73 14.43 7.29
N ASP A 104 3.67 15.61 7.90
CA ASP A 104 4.54 15.95 9.03
C ASP A 104 4.27 15.05 10.25
N LYS A 105 2.98 14.82 10.57
CA LYS A 105 2.58 13.87 11.63
C LYS A 105 3.03 12.45 11.35
N MET A 106 2.98 12.02 10.09
CA MET A 106 3.44 10.70 9.67
C MET A 106 4.96 10.57 9.86
N GLU A 107 5.72 11.59 9.48
CA GLU A 107 7.18 11.64 9.68
C GLU A 107 7.54 11.57 11.17
N GLU A 108 6.92 12.39 12.02
CA GLU A 108 7.12 12.36 13.47
C GLU A 108 6.80 10.98 14.06
N LEU A 109 5.68 10.39 13.66
CA LEU A 109 5.27 9.06 14.11
C LEU A 109 6.26 7.98 13.68
N CYS A 110 6.87 8.10 12.50
CA CYS A 110 7.90 7.17 12.04
C CYS A 110 9.14 7.20 12.94
N TYR A 111 9.62 8.39 13.31
CA TYR A 111 10.74 8.53 14.25
C TYR A 111 10.38 8.01 15.64
N TYR A 112 9.18 8.32 16.13
CA TYR A 112 8.69 7.83 17.42
C TYR A 112 8.68 6.29 17.48
N ILE A 113 8.15 5.62 16.44
CA ILE A 113 8.14 4.15 16.37
C ILE A 113 9.56 3.59 16.30
N LYS A 114 10.43 4.23 15.52
CA LYS A 114 11.83 3.80 15.35
C LYS A 114 12.62 3.83 16.66
N GLU A 115 12.40 4.84 17.49
CA GLU A 115 13.14 5.01 18.75
C GLU A 115 12.52 4.23 19.91
N ASN A 116 11.20 4.07 19.93
CA ASN A 116 10.47 3.49 21.06
C ASN A 116 10.07 2.02 20.85
N SER A 117 10.45 1.41 19.72
CA SER A 117 10.21 -0.01 19.47
C SER A 117 11.26 -0.90 20.12
N LEU A 118 10.79 -1.96 20.78
CA LEU A 118 11.62 -2.89 21.55
C LEU A 118 12.46 -3.85 20.69
N CYS A 119 12.09 -4.05 19.42
CA CYS A 119 12.74 -5.01 18.54
C CYS A 119 13.17 -4.38 17.22
N GLY A 120 14.19 -4.96 16.59
CA GLY A 120 14.72 -4.46 15.32
C GLY A 120 13.66 -4.40 14.21
N LEU A 121 12.65 -5.28 14.20
CA LEU A 121 11.56 -5.21 13.22
C LEU A 121 10.71 -3.95 13.42
N GLY A 122 10.26 -3.67 14.65
CA GLY A 122 9.50 -2.45 14.95
C GLY A 122 10.31 -1.19 14.68
N GLN A 123 11.62 -1.22 14.95
CA GLN A 123 12.52 -0.10 14.64
C GLN A 123 12.66 0.14 13.13
N THR A 124 12.55 -0.91 12.30
CA THR A 124 12.65 -0.78 10.84
C THR A 124 11.32 -0.72 10.09
N ALA A 125 10.21 -1.03 10.75
CA ALA A 125 8.86 -0.93 10.20
C ALA A 125 8.58 0.44 9.54
N PRO A 126 9.00 1.59 10.11
CA PRO A 126 8.79 2.89 9.45
C PRO A 126 9.81 3.22 8.36
N ASN A 127 10.85 2.41 8.14
CA ASN A 127 11.91 2.73 7.16
C ASN A 127 11.43 2.84 5.71
N PRO A 128 10.50 2.00 5.20
CA PRO A 128 9.95 2.19 3.85
C PRO A 128 9.28 3.55 3.69
N VAL A 129 8.53 4.01 4.70
CA VAL A 129 7.88 5.33 4.72
C VAL A 129 8.92 6.45 4.78
N LEU A 130 9.88 6.38 5.70
CA LEU A 130 10.96 7.38 5.80
C LEU A 130 11.81 7.47 4.52
N SER A 131 12.08 6.34 3.88
CA SER A 131 12.90 6.30 2.66
C SER A 131 12.14 6.90 1.48
N THR A 132 10.88 6.51 1.30
CA THR A 132 10.05 7.06 0.22
C THR A 132 9.76 8.54 0.44
N LEU A 133 9.53 8.99 1.67
CA LEU A 133 9.37 10.40 2.00
C LEU A 133 10.66 11.20 1.70
N LYS A 134 11.84 10.64 1.94
CA LYS A 134 13.11 11.31 1.67
C LYS A 134 13.40 11.49 0.18
N TYR A 135 13.12 10.48 -0.63
CA TYR A 135 13.50 10.47 -2.05
C TYR A 135 12.37 10.89 -3.00
N TYR A 136 11.12 10.75 -2.58
CA TYR A 136 9.91 10.98 -3.40
C TYR A 136 8.89 11.86 -2.69
N ARG A 137 9.35 12.88 -1.93
CA ARG A 137 8.47 13.81 -1.19
C ARG A 137 7.48 14.51 -2.11
N ASP A 138 7.92 14.83 -3.31
CA ASP A 138 7.13 15.42 -4.40
C ASP A 138 5.93 14.55 -4.77
N GLU A 139 6.05 13.21 -4.76
CA GLU A 139 4.89 12.34 -4.95
C GLU A 139 3.87 12.49 -3.83
N TYR A 140 4.30 12.55 -2.56
CA TYR A 140 3.38 12.75 -1.43
C TYR A 140 2.68 14.10 -1.51
N GLU A 141 3.40 15.16 -1.87
CA GLU A 141 2.84 16.50 -2.05
C GLU A 141 1.83 16.54 -3.21
N ALA A 142 2.11 15.87 -4.33
CA ALA A 142 1.16 15.74 -5.44
C ALA A 142 -0.14 15.01 -5.03
N HIS A 143 -0.05 13.98 -4.18
CA HIS A 143 -1.23 13.29 -3.67
C HIS A 143 -2.09 14.16 -2.75
N VAL A 144 -1.47 15.10 -2.03
CA VAL A 144 -2.13 15.98 -1.04
C VAL A 144 -2.65 17.27 -1.68
N VAL A 145 -1.84 17.95 -2.49
CA VAL A 145 -2.14 19.27 -3.06
C VAL A 145 -2.86 19.16 -4.39
N GLU A 146 -2.38 18.27 -5.27
CA GLU A 146 -2.95 18.11 -6.62
C GLU A 146 -4.07 17.06 -6.67
N HIS A 147 -4.24 16.29 -5.59
CA HIS A 147 -5.11 15.11 -5.54
C HIS A 147 -4.87 14.17 -6.74
N ARG A 148 -3.59 14.03 -7.11
CA ARG A 148 -3.14 13.33 -8.32
C ARG A 148 -2.03 12.35 -7.94
N CYS A 149 -2.05 11.17 -8.56
CA CYS A 149 -0.96 10.20 -8.43
C CYS A 149 -0.03 10.32 -9.66
N PRO A 150 1.23 10.77 -9.51
CA PRO A 150 2.16 10.95 -10.63
C PRO A 150 2.38 9.67 -11.46
N ALA A 151 2.46 8.52 -10.78
CA ALA A 151 2.64 7.21 -11.41
C ALA A 151 1.34 6.60 -11.98
N GLY A 152 0.17 7.13 -11.60
CA GLY A 152 -1.12 6.61 -12.04
C GLY A 152 -1.45 5.19 -11.55
N ALA A 153 -0.86 4.77 -10.43
CA ALA A 153 -1.12 3.48 -9.78
C ALA A 153 -2.33 3.55 -8.82
N CYS A 154 -2.48 4.64 -8.07
CA CYS A 154 -3.58 4.84 -7.13
C CYS A 154 -4.92 5.01 -7.87
N LYS A 155 -5.79 3.98 -7.85
CA LYS A 155 -7.10 3.98 -8.53
C LYS A 155 -7.99 5.18 -8.20
N ALA A 156 -7.88 5.70 -6.98
CA ALA A 156 -8.67 6.85 -6.53
C ALA A 156 -8.21 8.17 -7.17
N LEU A 157 -6.94 8.29 -7.56
CA LEU A 157 -6.30 9.54 -7.97
C LEU A 157 -5.84 9.56 -9.44
N THR A 158 -6.18 8.51 -10.19
CA THR A 158 -5.94 8.46 -11.63
C THR A 158 -6.98 9.27 -12.39
N ASN A 159 -6.54 10.11 -13.31
CA ASN A 159 -7.37 10.79 -14.27
C ASN A 159 -7.03 10.28 -15.67
N TYR A 160 -8.05 9.81 -16.39
CA TYR A 160 -7.87 9.39 -17.77
C TYR A 160 -8.09 10.61 -18.68
N SER A 161 -7.08 10.92 -19.49
CA SER A 161 -7.17 11.95 -20.53
C SER A 161 -6.93 11.32 -21.90
N ILE A 162 -7.57 11.86 -22.94
CA ILE A 162 -7.36 11.41 -24.31
C ILE A 162 -6.53 12.46 -25.02
N GLU A 163 -5.40 12.06 -25.59
CA GLU A 163 -4.60 12.93 -26.46
C GLU A 163 -5.27 13.03 -27.83
N ALA A 164 -5.62 14.25 -28.22
CA ALA A 164 -6.30 14.52 -29.48
C ALA A 164 -5.47 14.07 -30.70
N ASP A 165 -4.15 14.20 -30.62
CA ASP A 165 -3.23 13.94 -31.74
C ASP A 165 -3.15 12.47 -32.12
N LYS A 166 -3.31 11.56 -31.15
CA LYS A 166 -3.28 10.11 -31.36
C LYS A 166 -4.67 9.51 -31.56
N CYS A 167 -5.72 10.26 -31.25
CA CYS A 167 -7.09 9.78 -31.28
C CYS A 167 -7.70 9.86 -32.69
N LYS A 168 -7.80 8.73 -33.38
CA LYS A 168 -8.44 8.63 -34.70
C LYS A 168 -9.98 8.64 -34.68
N GLY A 169 -10.60 8.86 -33.51
CA GLY A 169 -12.06 8.95 -33.37
C GLY A 169 -12.81 7.64 -33.67
N CYS A 170 -12.28 6.49 -33.22
CA CYS A 170 -12.85 5.16 -33.49
C CYS A 170 -14.06 4.79 -32.62
N THR A 171 -14.48 5.64 -31.66
CA THR A 171 -15.64 5.46 -30.74
C THR A 171 -15.63 4.21 -29.84
N LEU A 172 -14.59 3.38 -29.91
CA LEU A 172 -14.49 2.12 -29.15
C LEU A 172 -14.43 2.36 -27.63
N CYS A 173 -13.80 3.46 -27.21
CA CYS A 173 -13.73 3.88 -25.82
C CYS A 173 -15.11 4.29 -25.28
N ALA A 174 -15.91 5.03 -26.06
CA ALA A 174 -17.23 5.50 -25.64
C ALA A 174 -18.25 4.36 -25.53
N ARG A 175 -18.24 3.40 -26.47
CA ARG A 175 -19.15 2.23 -26.43
C ARG A 175 -18.92 1.31 -25.24
N ASN A 176 -17.66 1.13 -24.85
CA ASN A 176 -17.30 0.25 -23.73
C ASN A 176 -17.25 0.98 -22.38
N CYS A 177 -17.65 2.25 -22.33
CA CYS A 177 -17.71 2.99 -21.09
C CYS A 177 -18.97 2.60 -20.30
N PRO A 178 -18.84 2.02 -19.09
CA PRO A 178 -20.00 1.55 -18.31
C PRO A 178 -20.92 2.70 -17.85
N VAL A 179 -20.40 3.93 -17.79
CA VAL A 179 -21.10 5.14 -17.32
C VAL A 179 -21.30 6.18 -18.41
N GLY A 180 -20.89 5.89 -19.65
CA GLY A 180 -21.03 6.83 -20.77
C GLY A 180 -20.31 8.16 -20.58
N ALA A 181 -19.20 8.20 -19.83
CA ALA A 181 -18.46 9.42 -19.49
C ALA A 181 -17.59 9.99 -20.64
N ILE A 182 -17.70 9.44 -21.85
CA ILE A 182 -16.86 9.84 -22.98
C ILE A 182 -17.73 10.44 -24.08
N THR A 183 -17.48 11.70 -24.39
CA THR A 183 -18.17 12.43 -25.45
C THR A 183 -17.26 12.58 -26.67
N GLY A 184 -17.75 12.22 -27.86
CA GLY A 184 -17.01 12.36 -29.10
C GLY A 184 -17.79 11.80 -30.30
N SER A 185 -17.63 12.42 -31.46
CA SER A 185 -18.22 11.97 -32.72
C SER A 185 -17.19 11.24 -33.59
N VAL A 186 -17.66 10.52 -34.60
CA VAL A 186 -16.80 9.76 -35.51
C VAL A 186 -15.81 10.70 -36.21
N LYS A 187 -14.52 10.35 -36.22
CA LYS A 187 -13.38 11.17 -36.72
C LYS A 187 -13.02 12.42 -35.92
N GLN A 188 -13.65 12.68 -34.76
CA GLN A 188 -13.24 13.76 -33.85
C GLN A 188 -12.53 13.19 -32.61
N PRO A 189 -11.60 13.95 -32.00
CA PRO A 189 -10.97 13.55 -30.75
C PRO A 189 -12.04 13.47 -29.65
N HIS A 190 -12.03 12.35 -28.92
CA HIS A 190 -12.97 12.12 -27.83
C HIS A 190 -12.46 12.77 -26.56
N VAL A 191 -13.37 13.30 -25.74
CA VAL A 191 -13.07 13.94 -24.45
C VAL A 191 -13.70 13.11 -23.34
N ILE A 192 -12.95 12.85 -22.27
CA ILE A 192 -13.44 12.17 -21.07
C ILE A 192 -13.92 13.23 -20.09
N ASP A 193 -15.17 13.11 -19.66
CA ASP A 193 -15.71 13.89 -18.56
C ASP A 193 -15.24 13.28 -17.23
N THR A 194 -14.34 13.96 -16.54
CA THR A 194 -13.74 13.51 -15.28
C THR A 194 -14.75 13.43 -14.15
N THR A 195 -15.87 14.15 -14.24
CA THR A 195 -16.91 14.14 -13.19
C THR A 195 -17.77 12.89 -13.21
N LYS A 196 -17.98 12.30 -14.40
CA LYS A 196 -18.78 11.08 -14.59
C LYS A 196 -17.93 9.81 -14.65
N CYS A 197 -16.63 9.95 -14.83
CA CYS A 197 -15.73 8.82 -14.99
C CYS A 197 -15.50 8.09 -13.66
N ILE A 198 -15.92 6.83 -13.58
CA ILE A 198 -15.64 5.94 -12.44
C ILE A 198 -14.23 5.34 -12.45
N LYS A 199 -13.31 5.87 -13.28
CA LYS A 199 -11.89 5.48 -13.35
C LYS A 199 -11.67 3.97 -13.58
N CYS A 200 -12.56 3.32 -14.34
CA CYS A 200 -12.56 1.87 -14.57
C CYS A 200 -11.42 1.34 -15.47
N GLY A 201 -10.66 2.20 -16.16
CA GLY A 201 -9.53 1.78 -17.01
C GLY A 201 -9.86 1.07 -18.33
N VAL A 202 -11.12 0.66 -18.56
CA VAL A 202 -11.57 -0.05 -19.78
C VAL A 202 -11.24 0.72 -21.07
N CYS A 203 -11.30 2.05 -21.01
CA CYS A 203 -10.99 2.91 -22.16
C CYS A 203 -9.53 2.78 -22.63
N MET A 204 -8.59 2.55 -21.70
CA MET A 204 -7.17 2.39 -22.02
C MET A 204 -6.88 1.02 -22.62
N GLU A 205 -7.38 -0.05 -22.02
CA GLU A 205 -7.16 -1.43 -22.52
C GLU A 205 -7.70 -1.64 -23.93
N LYS A 206 -8.83 -1.04 -24.25
CA LYS A 206 -9.47 -1.19 -25.56
C LYS A 206 -8.91 -0.22 -26.61
N CYS A 207 -8.06 0.74 -26.23
CA CYS A 207 -7.51 1.71 -27.17
C CYS A 207 -6.33 1.13 -27.95
N LYS A 208 -6.58 0.68 -29.18
CA LYS A 208 -5.55 0.15 -30.09
C LYS A 208 -4.49 1.18 -30.53
N PHE A 209 -4.74 2.46 -30.31
CA PHE A 209 -3.88 3.56 -30.74
C PHE A 209 -3.04 4.16 -29.60
N GLY A 210 -3.20 3.67 -28.37
CA GLY A 210 -2.50 4.24 -27.21
C GLY A 210 -2.82 5.71 -26.94
N ALA A 211 -3.99 6.19 -27.39
CA ALA A 211 -4.39 7.59 -27.28
C ALA A 211 -4.95 7.99 -25.90
N VAL A 212 -5.16 7.01 -25.01
CA VAL A 212 -5.64 7.25 -23.65
C VAL A 212 -4.43 7.25 -22.72
N VAL A 213 -4.20 8.37 -22.04
CA VAL A 213 -3.08 8.59 -21.12
C VAL A 213 -3.61 8.72 -19.70
N ARG A 214 -2.96 8.07 -18.75
CA ARG A 214 -3.16 8.30 -17.31
C ARG A 214 -2.38 9.56 -16.93
N LYS A 215 -3.10 10.55 -16.46
CA LYS A 215 -2.56 11.72 -15.75
C LYS A 215 -3.11 11.70 -14.33
#